data_AF-A0AAU9INK5-F1
#
_entry.id   AF-A0AAU9INK5-F1
#
_cell.length_a   1.000
_cell.length_b   1.000
_cell.length_c   1.000
_cell.angle_alpha   90.00
_cell.angle_beta   90.00
_cell.angle_gamma   90.00
#
_symmetry.space_group_name_H-M   'P 1'
#
loop_
_entity.id
_entity.type
_entity.pdbx_description
1 polymer ?
#
loop_
_entity_poly.entity_id
_entity_poly.type
_entity_poly.pdbx_seq_one_letter_code
_entity_poly.pdbx_strand_id
1 'polypeptide(L)'
;MTKTKQDRVRPTSFLAKTFDMVSNEDYHDIVSWTDDGNSFIIKNVNEFSSRILPQYFKHRNLASFIRQLNMYDFHKVKDSGDHQIFSHPNFVKGQKHLLEHIHRKTSELSQTMANTIKSANEVILNRCIQLQTQQEQMQNTINILEKKYKDAIEVNQKLLVDLINSREREQQIMQMFLNFSQSGYMNSNIN
;
A
#
# COMPACT_ATOMS: atom_id res chain seq x y z
N MET A 1 57.91 5.99 31.17
CA MET A 1 57.28 7.20 30.58
C MET A 1 56.65 6.84 29.24
N THR A 2 55.42 6.33 29.26
CA THR A 2 54.65 6.03 28.04
C THR A 2 53.67 7.17 27.80
N LYS A 3 53.93 7.95 26.75
CA LYS A 3 53.13 9.11 26.33
C LYS A 3 51.70 8.67 26.01
N THR A 4 50.74 9.11 26.82
CA THR A 4 49.30 9.02 26.56
C THR A 4 48.96 9.91 25.37
N LYS A 5 48.50 9.28 24.28
CA LYS A 5 47.97 9.97 23.10
C LYS A 5 46.73 10.76 23.51
N GLN A 6 46.88 12.07 23.61
CA GLN A 6 45.77 13.02 23.53
C GLN A 6 45.17 12.95 22.12
N ASP A 7 44.15 12.11 21.94
CA ASP A 7 43.37 12.09 20.70
C ASP A 7 42.29 13.17 20.76
N ARG A 8 42.68 14.32 20.22
CA ARG A 8 41.92 15.24 19.34
C ARG A 8 40.40 15.21 19.50
N VAL A 9 39.86 16.34 19.96
CA VAL A 9 38.46 16.76 19.88
C VAL A 9 37.89 16.43 18.50
N ARG A 10 37.22 15.28 18.37
CA ARG A 10 36.29 15.00 17.27
C ARG A 10 35.06 15.87 17.52
N PRO A 11 34.47 16.53 16.51
CA PRO A 11 33.21 17.23 16.69
C PRO A 11 32.23 16.25 17.34
N THR A 12 31.78 16.58 18.55
CA THR A 12 31.07 15.63 19.41
C THR A 12 29.87 15.08 18.64
N SER A 13 29.91 13.77 18.38
CA SER A 13 28.85 13.08 17.64
C SER A 13 27.52 13.29 18.36
N PHE A 14 26.41 13.20 17.63
CA PHE A 14 25.05 13.28 18.20
C PHE A 14 24.92 12.45 19.49
N LEU A 15 25.51 11.25 19.50
CA LEU A 15 25.54 10.33 20.63
C LEU A 15 26.31 10.88 21.82
N ALA A 16 27.52 11.43 21.61
CA ALA A 16 28.32 12.01 22.68
C ALA A 16 27.60 13.19 23.35
N LYS A 17 26.99 14.07 22.53
CA LYS A 17 26.19 15.20 23.03
C LYS A 17 24.97 14.73 23.81
N THR A 18 24.27 13.71 23.31
CA THR A 18 23.10 13.14 23.98
C THR A 18 23.50 12.52 25.31
N PHE A 19 24.61 11.79 25.36
CA PHE A 19 25.13 11.18 26.59
C PHE A 19 25.47 12.25 27.63
N ASP A 20 26.19 13.30 27.23
CA ASP A 20 26.58 14.39 28.14
C ASP A 20 25.37 15.19 28.62
N MET A 21 24.37 15.41 27.75
CA MET A 21 23.11 16.05 28.09
C MET A 21 22.31 15.26 29.13
N VAL A 22 22.14 13.96 28.92
CA VAL A 22 21.37 13.09 29.83
C VAL A 22 22.11 12.88 31.17
N SER A 23 23.44 12.92 31.14
CA SER A 23 24.28 12.76 32.34
C SER A 23 24.43 14.03 33.17
N ASN A 24 23.89 15.17 32.73
CA ASN A 24 23.95 16.41 33.50
C ASN A 24 22.88 16.41 34.60
N GLU A 25 23.31 16.51 35.85
CA GLU A 25 22.44 16.54 37.03
C GLU A 25 21.53 17.77 37.08
N ASP A 26 21.96 18.89 36.49
CA ASP A 26 21.16 20.14 36.41
C ASP A 26 19.84 19.95 35.63
N TYR A 27 19.77 18.92 34.78
CA TYR A 27 18.62 18.64 33.93
C TYR A 27 17.77 17.50 34.44
N HIS A 28 18.05 16.94 35.63
CA HIS A 28 17.46 15.71 36.11
C HIS A 28 15.91 15.70 36.09
N ASP A 29 15.29 16.86 36.34
CA ASP A 29 13.83 17.05 36.34
C ASP A 29 13.21 17.10 34.94
N ILE A 30 14.01 17.33 33.90
CA ILE A 30 13.57 17.47 32.52
C ILE A 30 13.99 16.26 31.69
N VAL A 31 15.25 15.84 31.80
CA VAL A 31 15.83 14.67 31.13
C VAL A 31 16.88 14.03 32.03
N SER A 32 16.82 12.71 32.20
CA SER A 32 17.76 11.97 33.04
C SER A 32 17.89 10.53 32.61
N TRP A 33 18.89 9.84 33.14
CA TRP A 33 18.93 8.38 33.12
C TRP A 33 17.79 7.80 33.97
N THR A 34 17.28 6.63 33.58
CA THR A 34 16.42 5.81 34.44
C THR A 34 17.23 5.24 35.62
N ASP A 35 16.56 4.78 36.67
CA ASP A 35 17.21 4.29 37.90
C ASP A 35 18.16 3.10 37.64
N ASP A 36 17.82 2.25 36.67
CA ASP A 36 18.62 1.11 36.22
C ASP A 36 19.79 1.51 35.30
N GLY A 37 19.82 2.76 34.81
CA GLY A 37 20.88 3.31 33.98
C GLY A 37 20.94 2.79 32.53
N ASN A 38 19.99 1.94 32.11
CA ASN A 38 19.99 1.32 30.77
C ASN A 38 19.18 2.11 29.73
N SER A 39 18.48 3.15 30.18
CA SER A 39 17.65 4.01 29.34
C SER A 39 17.74 5.45 29.81
N PHE A 40 17.27 6.37 28.99
CA PHE A 40 17.03 7.74 29.42
C PHE A 40 15.57 8.12 29.25
N ILE A 41 15.12 9.01 30.12
CA ILE A 41 13.75 9.48 30.22
C ILE A 41 13.70 10.98 29.99
N ILE A 42 12.79 11.41 29.12
CA ILE A 42 12.39 12.81 28.98
C ILE A 42 11.09 12.97 29.78
N LYS A 43 11.20 13.67 30.91
CA LYS A 43 10.10 13.89 31.87
C LYS A 43 9.22 15.06 31.44
N ASN A 44 9.82 16.15 30.94
CA ASN A 44 9.10 17.33 30.46
C ASN A 44 9.49 17.68 29.01
N VAL A 45 8.65 17.29 28.06
CA VAL A 45 8.89 17.48 26.63
C VAL A 45 8.98 18.96 26.23
N ASN A 46 8.17 19.82 26.85
CA ASN A 46 8.11 21.25 26.52
C ASN A 46 9.40 21.96 26.95
N GLU A 47 9.85 21.71 28.19
CA GLU A 47 11.11 22.26 28.68
C GLU A 47 12.32 21.66 27.98
N PHE A 48 12.31 20.36 27.71
CA PHE A 48 13.36 19.70 26.95
C PHE A 48 13.55 20.36 25.57
N SER A 49 12.45 20.59 24.86
CA SER A 49 12.47 21.18 23.52
C SER A 49 12.89 22.66 23.53
N SER A 50 12.41 23.42 24.52
CA SER A 50 12.58 24.86 24.57
C SER A 50 13.89 25.32 25.20
N ARG A 51 14.39 24.60 26.22
CA ARG A 51 15.55 24.97 27.04
C ARG A 51 16.78 24.10 26.78
N ILE A 52 16.63 22.79 26.64
CA ILE A 52 17.77 21.86 26.59
C ILE A 52 18.26 21.64 25.16
N LEU A 53 17.36 21.33 24.22
CA LEU A 53 17.75 21.06 22.83
C LEU A 53 18.61 22.18 22.21
N PRO A 54 18.33 23.48 22.38
CA PRO A 54 19.17 24.57 21.86
C PRO A 54 20.60 24.60 22.39
N GLN A 55 20.84 24.07 23.58
CA GLN A 55 22.17 24.10 24.21
C GLN A 55 23.10 23.03 23.60
N TYR A 56 22.55 21.90 23.14
CA TYR A 56 23.31 20.78 22.58
C TYR A 56 23.21 20.69 21.05
N PHE A 57 22.06 21.10 20.48
CA PHE A 57 21.71 20.97 19.08
C PHE A 57 21.23 22.30 18.48
N LYS A 58 21.39 22.47 17.17
CA LYS A 58 21.03 23.71 16.45
C LYS A 58 19.52 23.83 16.15
N HIS A 59 18.67 23.24 16.98
CA HIS A 59 17.22 23.26 16.79
C HIS A 59 16.49 23.02 18.12
N ARG A 60 15.21 23.38 18.17
CA ARG A 60 14.29 23.13 19.30
C ARG A 60 13.35 21.94 19.06
N ASN A 61 13.44 21.33 17.88
CA ASN A 61 12.45 20.37 17.43
C ASN A 61 12.71 18.97 18.01
N LEU A 62 11.81 18.49 18.86
CA LEU A 62 11.84 17.12 19.39
C LEU A 62 11.81 16.07 18.28
N ALA A 63 11.02 16.26 17.22
CA ALA A 63 10.93 15.30 16.12
C ALA A 63 12.28 15.13 15.40
N SER A 64 13.08 16.19 15.28
CA SER A 64 14.43 16.12 14.74
C SER A 64 15.37 15.32 15.65
N PHE A 65 15.24 15.48 16.97
CA PHE A 65 15.99 14.71 17.95
C PHE A 65 15.60 13.22 17.91
N ILE A 66 14.30 12.91 17.93
CA ILE A 66 13.78 11.54 17.80
C ILE A 66 14.20 10.91 16.48
N ARG A 67 14.20 11.67 15.38
CA ARG A 67 14.69 11.18 14.10
C ARG A 67 16.15 10.74 14.22
N GLN A 68 17.01 11.55 14.83
CA GLN A 68 18.41 11.18 15.04
C GLN A 68 18.52 9.91 15.89
N LEU A 69 17.80 9.82 17.01
CA LEU A 69 17.73 8.59 17.82
C LEU A 69 17.37 7.36 16.99
N ASN A 70 16.33 7.44 16.16
CA ASN A 70 15.90 6.34 15.29
C ASN A 70 16.98 5.95 14.26
N MET A 71 17.76 6.92 13.76
CA MET A 71 18.89 6.63 12.87
C MET A 71 20.02 5.88 13.57
N TYR A 72 20.10 5.92 14.90
CA TYR A 72 21.05 5.14 15.71
C TYR A 72 20.38 3.98 16.44
N ASP A 73 19.20 3.55 15.98
CA ASP A 73 18.49 2.38 16.50
C ASP A 73 18.04 2.44 17.97
N PHE A 74 17.80 3.64 18.49
CA PHE A 74 17.16 3.80 19.78
C PHE A 74 15.68 3.43 19.67
N HIS A 75 15.19 2.71 20.66
CA HIS A 75 13.80 2.28 20.71
C HIS A 75 13.07 2.98 21.85
N LYS A 76 11.83 3.40 21.59
CA LYS A 76 10.94 3.91 22.62
C LYS A 76 10.46 2.72 23.47
N VAL A 77 10.70 2.75 24.77
CA VAL A 77 10.18 1.76 25.70
C VAL A 77 8.68 2.02 25.86
N LYS A 78 7.84 0.99 25.72
CA LYS A 78 6.38 1.14 25.82
C LYS A 78 5.99 1.49 27.25
N ASP A 79 4.99 2.36 27.35
CA ASP A 79 4.12 2.55 28.52
C ASP A 79 4.74 3.34 29.70
N SER A 80 4.76 4.67 29.60
CA SER A 80 5.20 5.55 30.71
C SER A 80 4.40 6.85 30.82
N GLY A 81 3.12 6.83 30.43
CA GLY A 81 2.24 8.01 30.49
C GLY A 81 2.81 9.19 29.68
N ASP A 82 2.97 10.34 30.34
CA ASP A 82 3.47 11.59 29.73
C ASP A 82 4.99 11.59 29.49
N HIS A 83 5.72 10.61 30.01
CA HIS A 83 7.17 10.52 29.86
C HIS A 83 7.58 9.77 28.57
N GLN A 84 8.70 10.18 27.98
CA GLN A 84 9.29 9.49 26.83
C GLN A 84 10.59 8.82 27.21
N ILE A 85 10.59 7.48 27.28
CA ILE A 85 11.77 6.67 27.59
C ILE A 85 12.35 6.09 26.31
N PHE A 86 13.65 6.23 26.13
CA PHE A 86 14.40 5.67 25.02
C PHE A 86 15.56 4.81 25.52
N SER A 87 15.75 3.67 24.87
CA SER A 87 16.79 2.69 25.21
C SER A 87 17.61 2.29 23.98
N HIS A 88 18.87 1.98 24.23
CA HIS A 88 19.77 1.32 23.29
C HIS A 88 20.78 0.47 24.09
N PRO A 89 21.07 -0.80 23.70
CA PRO A 89 21.92 -1.70 24.49
C PRO A 89 23.31 -1.14 24.85
N ASN A 90 23.92 -0.38 23.94
CA ASN A 90 25.23 0.24 24.12
C ASN A 90 25.19 1.70 24.61
N PHE A 91 24.01 2.21 25.02
CA PHE A 91 23.85 3.56 25.57
C PHE A 91 23.47 3.48 27.05
N VAL A 92 24.49 3.27 27.91
CA VAL A 92 24.31 2.95 29.33
C VAL A 92 25.04 3.98 30.21
N LYS A 93 24.40 4.39 31.31
CA LYS A 93 24.93 5.37 32.28
C LYS A 93 26.34 4.98 32.73
N GLY A 94 27.26 5.94 32.72
CA GLY A 94 28.67 5.74 33.11
C GLY A 94 29.55 5.01 32.09
N GLN A 95 28.98 4.41 31.04
CA GLN A 95 29.72 3.62 30.05
C GLN A 95 29.86 4.35 28.71
N LYS A 96 30.44 5.56 28.73
CA LYS A 96 30.59 6.42 27.54
C LYS A 96 31.42 5.78 26.41
N HIS A 97 32.30 4.84 26.74
CA HIS A 97 33.12 4.14 25.73
C HIS A 97 32.26 3.26 24.81
N LEU A 98 31.12 2.73 25.27
CA LEU A 98 30.22 1.89 24.46
C LEU A 98 29.58 2.64 23.28
N LEU A 99 29.61 3.98 23.29
CA LEU A 99 29.09 4.79 22.20
C LEU A 99 29.77 4.50 20.85
N GLU A 100 31.00 3.98 20.84
CA GLU A 100 31.71 3.56 19.62
C GLU A 100 31.05 2.37 18.91
N HIS A 101 30.26 1.57 19.63
CA HIS A 101 29.52 0.43 19.09
C HIS A 101 28.16 0.82 18.52
N ILE A 102 27.73 2.07 18.68
CA ILE A 102 26.46 2.57 18.16
C ILE A 102 26.69 3.17 16.77
N HIS A 103 26.26 2.45 15.76
CA HIS A 103 26.42 2.85 14.37
C HIS A 103 25.12 3.43 13.83
N ARG A 104 25.25 4.51 13.07
CA ARG A 104 24.11 5.06 12.34
C ARG A 104 23.67 4.04 11.30
N LYS A 105 22.37 3.75 11.22
CA LYS A 105 21.74 3.08 10.08
C LYS A 105 22.04 3.90 8.82
N THR A 106 23.04 3.47 8.07
CA THR A 106 23.46 4.12 6.83
C THR A 106 22.47 3.84 5.71
N SER A 107 22.48 4.71 4.71
CA SER A 107 21.65 4.66 3.50
C SER A 107 21.78 3.37 2.68
N GLU A 108 22.72 2.47 2.99
CA GLU A 108 22.90 1.21 2.25
C GLU A 108 21.70 0.27 2.44
N LEU A 109 21.14 0.19 3.65
CA LEU A 109 19.88 -0.54 3.89
C LEU A 109 18.71 0.12 3.13
N SER A 110 18.67 1.45 3.06
CA SER A 110 17.68 2.19 2.29
C SER A 110 17.84 1.98 0.78
N GLN A 111 19.06 1.83 0.28
CA GLN A 111 19.34 1.59 -1.14
C GLN A 111 18.98 0.15 -1.54
N THR A 112 19.31 -0.84 -0.72
CA THR A 112 18.93 -2.25 -0.95
C THR A 112 17.43 -2.43 -0.90
N MET A 113 16.75 -1.80 0.08
CA MET A 113 15.29 -1.78 0.13
C MET A 113 14.68 -1.04 -1.08
N ALA A 114 15.23 0.10 -1.48
CA ALA A 114 14.75 0.84 -2.64
C ALA A 114 14.88 0.04 -3.94
N ASN A 115 16.00 -0.68 -4.12
CA ASN A 115 16.21 -1.54 -5.28
C ASN A 115 15.24 -2.74 -5.28
N THR A 116 15.00 -3.34 -4.12
CA THR A 116 14.04 -4.44 -3.95
C THR A 116 12.61 -4.00 -4.26
N ILE A 117 12.20 -2.84 -3.73
CA ILE A 117 10.88 -2.25 -3.98
C ILE A 117 10.72 -1.88 -5.46
N LYS A 118 11.77 -1.34 -6.10
CA LYS A 118 11.74 -1.01 -7.53
C LYS A 118 11.52 -2.25 -8.40
N SER A 119 12.22 -3.35 -8.10
CA SER A 119 12.04 -4.62 -8.81
C SER A 119 10.63 -5.20 -8.60
N ALA A 120 10.12 -5.18 -7.37
CA ALA A 120 8.76 -5.64 -7.08
C ALA A 120 7.69 -4.81 -7.82
N ASN A 121 7.85 -3.48 -7.84
CA ASN A 121 6.94 -2.58 -8.56
C ASN A 121 6.98 -2.80 -10.07
N GLU A 122 8.15 -3.11 -10.65
CA GLU A 122 8.28 -3.42 -12.08
C GLU A 122 7.55 -4.73 -12.44
N VAL A 123 7.66 -5.76 -11.62
CA VAL A 123 6.91 -7.01 -11.80
C VAL A 123 5.40 -6.78 -11.70
N ILE A 124 4.96 -6.02 -10.70
CA ILE A 124 3.54 -5.66 -10.52
C ILE A 124 3.03 -4.87 -11.72
N LEU A 125 3.79 -3.87 -12.19
CA LEU A 125 3.43 -3.05 -13.35
C LEU A 125 3.26 -3.90 -14.61
N ASN A 126 4.21 -4.79 -14.88
CA ASN A 126 4.14 -5.72 -16.02
C ASN A 126 2.91 -6.63 -15.92
N ARG A 127 2.59 -7.12 -14.71
CA ARG A 127 1.39 -7.93 -14.49
C ARG A 127 0.10 -7.14 -14.70
N CYS A 128 0.05 -5.89 -14.22
CA CYS A 128 -1.10 -5.00 -14.42
C CYS A 128 -1.33 -4.74 -15.92
N ILE A 129 -0.28 -4.44 -16.68
CA ILE A 129 -0.36 -4.25 -18.14
C ILE A 129 -0.90 -5.52 -18.80
N GLN A 130 -0.36 -6.69 -18.45
CA GLN A 130 -0.82 -7.96 -19.02
C GLN A 130 -2.31 -8.23 -18.72
N LEU A 131 -2.75 -8.00 -17.48
CA LEU A 131 -4.15 -8.18 -17.09
C LEU A 131 -5.07 -7.22 -17.83
N GLN A 132 -4.64 -5.98 -18.04
CA GLN A 132 -5.40 -4.98 -18.77
C GLN A 132 -5.56 -5.36 -20.25
N THR A 133 -4.50 -5.84 -20.90
CA THR A 133 -4.57 -6.36 -22.27
C THR A 133 -5.50 -7.58 -22.37
N GLN A 134 -5.44 -8.51 -21.40
CA GLN A 134 -6.35 -9.66 -21.37
C GLN A 134 -7.82 -9.23 -21.21
N GLN A 135 -8.07 -8.23 -20.36
CA GLN A 135 -9.41 -7.70 -20.16
C GLN A 135 -9.97 -7.05 -21.43
N GLU A 136 -9.15 -6.30 -22.17
CA GLU A 136 -9.53 -5.70 -23.45
C GLU A 136 -9.85 -6.76 -24.51
N GLN A 137 -9.04 -7.82 -24.61
CA GLN A 137 -9.30 -8.94 -25.51
C GLN A 137 -10.61 -9.67 -25.17
N MET A 138 -10.87 -9.89 -23.88
CA MET A 138 -12.10 -10.51 -23.43
C MET A 138 -13.32 -9.63 -23.74
N GLN A 139 -13.23 -8.32 -23.52
CA GLN A 139 -14.30 -7.39 -23.85
C GLN A 139 -14.60 -7.38 -25.36
N ASN A 140 -13.56 -7.39 -26.19
CA ASN A 140 -13.73 -7.50 -27.63
C ASN A 140 -14.42 -8.82 -28.04
N THR A 141 -14.05 -9.93 -27.40
CA THR A 141 -14.67 -11.23 -27.66
C THR A 141 -16.15 -11.23 -27.26
N ILE A 142 -16.49 -10.65 -26.11
CA ILE A 142 -17.88 -10.50 -25.65
C ILE A 142 -18.68 -9.70 -26.67
N ASN A 143 -18.18 -8.53 -27.09
CA ASN A 143 -18.88 -7.68 -28.07
C ASN A 143 -19.13 -8.41 -29.40
N ILE A 144 -18.15 -9.23 -29.86
CA ILE A 144 -18.30 -10.05 -31.07
C ILE A 144 -19.38 -11.13 -30.87
N LEU A 145 -19.38 -11.82 -29.73
CA LEU A 145 -20.36 -12.86 -29.43
C LEU A 145 -21.77 -12.28 -29.29
N GLU A 146 -21.93 -11.13 -28.64
CA GLU A 146 -23.21 -10.43 -28.54
C GLU A 146 -23.77 -10.06 -29.92
N LYS A 147 -22.90 -9.56 -30.81
CA LYS A 147 -23.29 -9.27 -32.20
C LYS A 147 -23.75 -10.53 -32.92
N LYS A 148 -22.97 -11.61 -32.86
CA LYS A 148 -23.32 -12.89 -33.49
C LYS A 148 -24.63 -13.46 -32.96
N TYR A 149 -24.85 -13.35 -31.65
CA TYR A 149 -26.08 -13.79 -31.00
C TYR A 149 -27.30 -13.01 -31.50
N LYS A 150 -27.17 -11.67 -31.60
CA LYS A 150 -28.22 -10.81 -32.13
C LYS A 150 -28.56 -11.14 -33.58
N ASP A 151 -27.53 -11.30 -34.43
CA ASP A 151 -27.72 -11.65 -35.84
C ASP A 151 -28.43 -13.01 -36.00
N ALA A 152 -28.06 -14.00 -35.18
CA ALA A 152 -28.71 -15.32 -35.19
C ALA A 152 -30.18 -15.26 -34.76
N ILE A 153 -30.51 -14.46 -33.73
CA ILE A 153 -31.90 -14.23 -33.33
C ILE A 153 -32.70 -13.60 -34.46
N GLU A 154 -32.16 -12.58 -35.12
CA GLU A 154 -32.86 -11.88 -36.20
C GLU A 154 -33.16 -12.82 -37.36
N VAL A 155 -32.20 -13.66 -37.76
CA VAL A 155 -32.39 -14.67 -38.81
C VAL A 155 -33.45 -15.69 -38.39
N ASN A 156 -33.38 -16.20 -37.16
CA ASN A 156 -34.35 -17.18 -36.67
C ASN A 156 -35.78 -16.61 -36.60
N GLN A 157 -35.93 -15.34 -36.21
CA GLN A 157 -37.23 -14.65 -36.21
C GLN A 157 -37.81 -14.52 -37.61
N LYS A 158 -37.00 -14.12 -38.61
CA LYS A 158 -37.43 -14.04 -40.01
C LYS A 158 -37.88 -15.39 -40.54
N LEU A 159 -37.10 -16.45 -40.28
CA LEU A 159 -37.44 -17.81 -40.69
C LEU A 159 -38.76 -18.30 -40.07
N LEU A 160 -39.02 -17.97 -38.79
CA LEU A 160 -40.28 -18.32 -38.14
C LEU A 160 -41.48 -17.63 -38.80
N VAL A 161 -41.35 -16.33 -39.14
CA VAL A 161 -42.39 -15.58 -39.85
C VAL A 161 -42.65 -16.18 -41.23
N ASP A 162 -41.60 -16.50 -41.98
CA ASP A 162 -41.73 -17.11 -43.31
C ASP A 162 -42.42 -18.48 -43.26
N LEU A 163 -42.10 -19.30 -42.25
CA LEU A 163 -42.77 -20.59 -42.01
C LEU A 163 -44.26 -20.43 -41.70
N ILE A 164 -44.62 -19.48 -40.82
CA ILE A 164 -46.02 -19.19 -40.48
C ILE A 164 -46.78 -18.76 -41.75
N ASN A 165 -46.24 -17.80 -42.50
CA ASN A 165 -46.84 -17.32 -43.73
C ASN A 165 -47.01 -18.44 -44.77
N SER A 166 -46.03 -19.35 -44.88
CA SER A 166 -46.13 -20.50 -45.78
C SER A 166 -47.26 -21.44 -45.38
N ARG A 167 -47.38 -21.73 -44.08
CA ARG A 167 -48.43 -22.59 -43.55
C ARG A 167 -49.83 -21.98 -43.73
N GLU A 168 -49.96 -20.67 -43.56
CA GLU A 168 -51.22 -19.96 -43.81
C GLU A 168 -51.63 -20.03 -45.28
N ARG A 169 -50.69 -19.85 -46.21
CA ARG A 169 -50.96 -20.02 -47.65
C ARG A 169 -51.43 -21.44 -47.98
N GLU A 170 -50.77 -22.46 -47.43
CA GLU A 170 -51.19 -23.86 -47.60
C GLU A 170 -52.61 -24.09 -47.06
N GLN A 171 -52.93 -23.56 -45.88
CA GLN A 171 -54.27 -23.65 -45.30
C GLN A 171 -55.32 -22.94 -46.15
N GLN A 172 -55.04 -21.75 -46.66
CA GLN A 172 -55.95 -21.02 -47.55
C GLN A 172 -56.24 -21.79 -48.84
N ILE A 173 -55.20 -22.40 -49.44
CA ILE A 173 -55.36 -23.23 -50.63
C ILE A 173 -56.23 -24.46 -50.32
N MET A 174 -55.97 -25.15 -49.19
CA MET A 174 -56.81 -26.29 -48.77
C MET A 174 -58.28 -25.88 -48.56
N GLN A 175 -58.52 -24.74 -47.92
CA GLN A 175 -59.88 -24.21 -47.74
C GLN A 175 -60.56 -23.89 -49.07
N MET A 176 -59.82 -23.32 -50.03
CA MET A 176 -60.34 -23.05 -51.37
C MET A 176 -60.77 -24.34 -52.08
N PHE A 177 -59.97 -25.41 -52.00
CA PHE A 177 -60.34 -26.72 -52.56
C PHE A 177 -61.59 -27.31 -51.88
N LEU A 178 -61.69 -27.23 -50.55
CA LEU A 178 -62.86 -27.68 -49.82
C LEU A 178 -64.13 -26.93 -50.25
N ASN A 179 -64.08 -25.60 -50.31
CA ASN A 179 -65.22 -24.77 -50.72
C ASN A 179 -65.65 -25.06 -52.17
N PHE A 180 -64.71 -25.26 -53.09
CA PHE A 180 -65.00 -25.62 -54.47
C PHE A 180 -65.71 -26.99 -54.55
N SER A 181 -65.22 -27.99 -53.81
CA SER A 181 -65.86 -29.31 -53.76
C SER A 181 -67.31 -29.23 -53.26
N GLN A 182 -67.56 -28.50 -52.17
CA GLN A 182 -68.91 -28.36 -51.59
C GLN A 182 -69.88 -27.60 -52.51
N SER A 183 -69.39 -26.60 -53.25
CA SER A 183 -70.20 -25.85 -54.23
C SER A 183 -70.58 -26.71 -55.44
N GLY A 184 -69.72 -27.63 -55.85
CA GLY A 184 -70.02 -28.62 -56.90
C GLY A 184 -71.09 -29.65 -56.48
N TYR A 185 -71.11 -30.06 -55.20
CA TYR A 185 -72.15 -30.95 -54.65
C TYR A 185 -73.52 -30.27 -54.47
N MET A 186 -73.54 -28.95 -54.21
CA MET A 186 -74.81 -28.20 -54.09
C MET A 186 -75.48 -27.95 -55.45
N ASN A 187 -74.71 -27.81 -56.53
CA ASN A 187 -75.26 -27.67 -57.89
C ASN A 187 -75.69 -29.00 -58.54
N SER A 188 -75.38 -30.15 -57.94
CA SER A 188 -75.82 -31.47 -58.42
C SER A 188 -77.05 -32.02 -57.69
N ASN A 189 -77.60 -31.27 -56.73
CA ASN A 189 -78.83 -31.60 -56.00
C ASN A 189 -80.00 -30.63 -56.29
N ILE A 190 -79.87 -29.73 -57.28
CA ILE A 190 -80.96 -28.89 -57.80
C ILE A 190 -80.87 -28.93 -59.34
N ASN A 191 -81.77 -29.72 -59.95
CA ASN A 191 -81.97 -30.00 -61.39
C ASN A 191 -81.08 -31.06 -62.05
#